data_AF-A0A323V4U2-F1
#
_entry.id   AF-A0A323V4U2-F1
#
_cell.length_a   1.000
_cell.length_b   1.000
_cell.length_c   1.000
_cell.angle_alpha   90.00
_cell.angle_beta   90.00
_cell.angle_gamma   90.00
#
_symmetry.space_group_name_H-M   'P 1'
#
loop_
_entity.id
_entity.type
_entity.pdbx_description
1 polymer ?
#
loop_
_entity_poly.entity_id
_entity_poly.type
_entity_poly.pdbx_seq_one_letter_code
_entity_poly.pdbx_strand_id
1 'polypeptide(L)'
;MSLADEAGRATDPRAADRVPADPYASDPRRPATSALTPWWRWLFLLPGLAAVLYGVRGLLTAGGRVPLDSWLTWFIGSALLSDLVIAPLWIGLGWLSARLLPRAARPAAVVGAAVSGVLALVALPFVLGKGYDPANPSFLPRDYGQTLLVLVVVVLAASAVWAAVAVLRDRRRTGSPA
;
A
#
# COMPACT_ATOMS: atom_id res chain seq x y z
N MET A 1 10.14 43.97 8.26
CA MET A 1 11.09 42.86 8.48
C MET A 1 12.48 43.48 8.39
N SER A 2 13.21 43.56 9.50
CA SER A 2 14.50 44.27 9.57
C SER A 2 15.64 43.33 9.17
N LEU A 3 16.69 43.85 8.53
CA LEU A 3 17.93 43.09 8.27
C LEU A 3 18.59 42.58 9.56
N ALA A 4 18.28 43.20 10.71
CA ALA A 4 18.71 42.72 12.02
C ALA A 4 18.02 41.39 12.42
N ASP A 5 16.79 41.14 11.97
CA ASP A 5 16.05 39.89 12.24
C ASP A 5 16.61 38.72 11.40
N GLU A 6 17.23 39.04 10.26
CA GLU A 6 17.82 38.11 9.30
C GLU A 6 19.16 37.54 9.81
N ALA A 7 19.95 38.37 10.48
CA ALA A 7 21.27 38.01 11.02
C ALA A 7 21.22 37.08 12.24
N GLY A 8 20.09 37.01 12.95
CA GLY A 8 19.89 36.13 14.11
C GLY A 8 19.34 34.74 13.79
N ARG A 9 19.25 34.35 12.51
CA ARG A 9 18.73 33.03 12.11
C ARG A 9 19.77 31.94 12.35
N ALA A 10 19.60 31.16 13.41
CA ALA A 10 20.31 29.90 13.58
C ALA A 10 19.76 28.87 12.59
N THR A 11 20.41 28.73 11.44
CA THR A 11 20.19 27.61 10.52
C THR A 11 20.95 26.40 11.05
N ASP A 12 20.28 25.25 11.21
CA ASP A 12 20.99 24.00 11.51
C ASP A 12 21.55 23.42 10.19
N PRO A 13 22.86 23.48 9.95
CA PRO A 13 23.45 23.01 8.70
C PRO A 13 23.21 21.52 8.45
N ARG A 14 22.98 20.71 9.49
CA ARG A 14 22.72 19.27 9.34
C ARG A 14 21.37 18.96 8.70
N ALA A 15 20.41 19.88 8.78
CA ALA A 15 19.08 19.72 8.22
C ALA A 15 19.00 20.13 6.75
N ALA A 16 19.78 21.14 6.35
CA ALA A 16 19.82 21.66 4.99
C ALA A 16 20.30 20.61 3.97
N ASP A 17 21.29 19.78 4.33
CA ASP A 17 21.84 18.74 3.45
C ASP A 17 20.83 17.61 3.12
N ARG A 18 19.76 17.46 3.90
CA ARG A 18 18.75 16.41 3.70
C ARG A 18 17.62 16.82 2.77
N VAL A 19 17.40 18.13 2.56
CA VAL A 19 16.35 18.66 1.67
C VAL A 19 16.95 19.75 0.78
N PRO A 20 17.78 19.37 -0.22
CA PRO A 20 18.54 20.33 -1.03
C PRO A 20 17.69 21.34 -1.81
N ALA A 21 16.40 21.03 -1.99
CA ALA A 21 15.46 21.86 -2.73
C ALA A 21 14.71 22.90 -1.86
N ASP A 22 14.82 22.84 -0.53
CA ASP A 22 14.14 23.79 0.36
C ASP A 22 15.09 24.29 1.46
N PRO A 23 15.75 25.45 1.25
CA PRO A 23 16.63 26.09 2.23
C PRO A 23 15.93 26.46 3.54
N TYR A 24 14.59 26.42 3.58
CA TYR A 24 13.76 26.82 4.71
C TYR A 24 13.11 25.63 5.44
N ALA A 25 13.48 24.39 5.09
CA ALA A 25 12.94 23.18 5.70
C ALA A 25 13.22 23.06 7.22
N SER A 26 14.19 23.82 7.73
CA SER A 26 14.62 23.78 9.13
C SER A 26 14.15 24.97 9.98
N ASP A 27 13.26 25.84 9.49
CA ASP A 27 12.80 27.01 10.26
C ASP A 27 11.69 26.62 11.26
N PRO A 28 11.96 26.60 12.59
CA PRO A 28 10.96 26.25 13.60
C PRO A 28 9.92 27.36 13.82
N ARG A 29 10.14 28.57 13.29
CA ARG A 29 9.18 29.69 13.33
C ARG A 29 8.20 29.66 12.18
N ARG A 30 8.49 28.87 11.12
CA ARG A 30 7.46 28.50 10.16
C ARG A 30 6.50 27.60 10.93
N PRO A 31 5.23 27.99 11.12
CA PRO A 31 4.33 27.06 11.72
C PRO A 31 4.27 25.84 10.79
N ALA A 32 4.00 24.64 11.32
CA ALA A 32 3.52 23.52 10.51
C ALA A 32 2.11 23.83 9.92
N THR A 33 1.83 25.09 9.58
CA THR A 33 0.64 25.65 8.94
C THR A 33 0.64 25.29 7.47
N SER A 34 0.49 24.00 7.18
CA SER A 34 -0.05 23.55 5.90
C SER A 34 -1.37 22.79 6.11
N ALA A 35 -1.67 22.38 7.35
CA ALA A 35 -2.84 21.55 7.61
C ALA A 35 -4.19 22.31 7.67
N LEU A 36 -4.21 23.63 7.92
CA LEU A 36 -5.45 24.37 8.22
C LEU A 36 -5.85 25.46 7.20
N THR A 37 -5.02 25.74 6.18
CA THR A 37 -5.15 26.98 5.39
C THR A 37 -5.95 26.91 4.07
N PRO A 38 -6.05 25.80 3.32
CA PRO A 38 -6.81 25.84 2.07
C PRO A 38 -8.31 25.56 2.26
N TRP A 39 -9.16 26.52 1.87
CA TRP A 39 -10.62 26.38 1.89
C TRP A 39 -11.12 25.15 1.09
N TRP A 40 -10.38 24.74 0.05
CA TRP A 40 -10.70 23.57 -0.76
C TRP A 40 -10.64 22.26 0.04
N ARG A 41 -10.01 22.21 1.21
CA ARG A 41 -10.06 21.02 2.08
C ARG A 41 -11.47 20.76 2.56
N TRP A 42 -12.24 21.81 2.87
CA TRP A 42 -13.64 21.67 3.28
C TRP A 42 -14.52 21.11 2.17
N LEU A 43 -14.14 21.31 0.89
CA LEU A 43 -14.79 20.68 -0.26
C LEU A 43 -14.71 19.15 -0.21
N PHE A 44 -13.66 18.57 0.39
CA PHE A 44 -13.52 17.12 0.54
C PHE A 44 -13.97 16.64 1.93
N LEU A 45 -13.68 17.43 2.96
CA LEU A 45 -13.94 17.04 4.34
C LEU A 45 -15.43 17.08 4.69
N LEU A 46 -16.16 18.11 4.26
CA LEU A 46 -17.59 18.22 4.57
C LEU A 46 -18.41 17.12 3.86
N PRO A 47 -18.24 16.85 2.55
CA PRO A 47 -18.95 15.74 1.92
C PRO A 47 -18.53 14.38 2.47
N GLY A 48 -17.24 14.19 2.77
CA GLY A 48 -16.74 12.96 3.38
C GLY A 48 -17.39 12.71 4.74
N LEU A 49 -17.41 13.73 5.62
CA LEU A 49 -18.05 13.63 6.93
C LEU A 49 -19.57 13.45 6.81
N ALA A 50 -20.22 14.16 5.89
CA ALA A 50 -21.64 14.02 5.62
C ALA A 50 -21.98 12.59 5.15
N ALA A 51 -21.15 11.99 4.30
CA ALA A 51 -21.30 10.60 3.86
C ALA A 51 -21.12 9.62 5.02
N VAL A 52 -20.14 9.82 5.90
CA VAL A 52 -19.96 9.00 7.11
C VAL A 52 -21.18 9.09 8.02
N LEU A 53 -21.65 10.30 8.33
CA LEU A 53 -22.83 10.51 9.18
C LEU A 53 -24.09 9.92 8.56
N TYR A 54 -24.26 10.04 7.24
CA TYR A 54 -25.36 9.43 6.51
C TYR A 54 -25.30 7.89 6.60
N GLY A 55 -24.12 7.29 6.41
CA GLY A 55 -23.91 5.85 6.56
C GLY A 55 -24.21 5.35 7.98
N VAL A 56 -23.72 6.07 9.00
CA VAL A 56 -23.99 5.76 10.42
C VAL A 56 -25.49 5.85 10.71
N ARG A 57 -26.15 6.91 10.25
CA ARG A 57 -27.60 7.05 10.40
C ARG A 57 -28.33 5.88 9.73
N GLY A 58 -27.97 5.54 8.51
CA GLY A 58 -28.55 4.41 7.78
C GLY A 58 -28.41 3.10 8.57
N LEU A 59 -27.21 2.83 9.10
CA LEU A 59 -26.92 1.65 9.90
C LEU A 59 -27.77 1.58 11.18
N LEU A 60 -27.89 2.69 11.92
CA LEU A 60 -28.69 2.77 13.14
C LEU A 60 -30.20 2.68 12.88
N THR A 61 -30.67 3.22 11.75
CA THR A 61 -32.08 3.17 11.36
C THR A 61 -32.48 1.90 10.61
N ALA A 62 -31.55 0.97 10.38
CA ALA A 62 -31.79 -0.23 9.59
C ALA A 62 -32.78 -1.23 10.23
N GLY A 63 -33.15 -1.04 11.50
CA GLY A 63 -34.24 -1.78 12.16
C GLY A 63 -34.06 -3.30 12.13
N GLY A 64 -32.82 -3.79 12.24
CA GLY A 64 -32.48 -5.22 12.21
C GLY A 64 -32.22 -5.80 10.83
N ARG A 65 -32.38 -5.04 9.74
CA ARG A 65 -32.01 -5.48 8.38
C ARG A 65 -30.51 -5.73 8.21
N VAL A 66 -29.70 -5.11 9.07
CA VAL A 66 -28.25 -5.29 9.10
C VAL A 66 -27.87 -5.98 10.40
N PRO A 67 -27.28 -7.18 10.35
CA PRO A 67 -26.69 -7.82 11.53
C PRO A 67 -25.44 -7.02 11.94
N LEU A 68 -25.59 -6.17 12.97
CA LEU A 68 -24.56 -5.22 13.42
C LEU A 68 -23.30 -5.93 13.93
N ASP A 69 -23.46 -7.09 14.55
CA ASP A 69 -22.38 -7.95 15.02
C ASP A 69 -21.51 -8.47 13.87
N SER A 70 -22.13 -8.98 12.82
CA SER A 70 -21.44 -9.46 11.61
C SER A 70 -20.80 -8.30 10.86
N TRP A 71 -21.49 -7.17 10.77
CA TRP A 71 -20.95 -5.95 10.17
C TRP A 71 -19.73 -5.43 10.94
N LEU A 72 -19.80 -5.33 12.28
CA LEU A 72 -18.69 -4.90 13.12
C LEU A 72 -17.51 -5.85 13.01
N THR A 73 -17.77 -7.16 13.02
CA THR A 73 -16.73 -8.19 12.86
C THR A 73 -16.03 -8.04 11.52
N TRP A 74 -16.76 -7.80 10.43
CA TRP A 74 -16.17 -7.57 9.12
C TRP A 74 -15.40 -6.24 9.05
N PHE A 75 -15.98 -5.15 9.58
CA PHE A 75 -15.39 -3.81 9.54
C PHE A 75 -14.09 -3.74 10.36
N ILE A 76 -14.17 -4.11 11.64
CA ILE A 76 -13.02 -4.12 12.56
C ILE A 76 -12.04 -5.21 12.14
N GLY A 77 -12.53 -6.41 11.81
CA GLY A 77 -11.69 -7.53 11.39
C GLY A 77 -10.88 -7.22 10.14
N SER A 78 -11.45 -6.54 9.15
CA SER A 78 -10.73 -6.14 7.93
C SER A 78 -9.66 -5.09 8.21
N ALA A 79 -9.94 -4.12 9.09
CA ALA A 79 -8.97 -3.11 9.51
C ALA A 79 -7.79 -3.77 10.26
N LEU A 80 -8.09 -4.62 11.24
CA LEU A 80 -7.07 -5.35 12.00
C LEU A 80 -6.24 -6.29 11.11
N LEU A 81 -6.87 -7.03 10.20
CA LEU A 81 -6.16 -7.88 9.25
C LEU A 81 -5.20 -7.06 8.38
N SER A 82 -5.63 -5.88 7.95
CA SER A 82 -4.81 -4.99 7.13
C SER A 82 -3.59 -4.47 7.90
N ASP A 83 -3.80 -3.94 9.10
CA ASP A 83 -2.75 -3.27 9.87
C ASP A 83 -1.82 -4.25 10.60
N LEU A 84 -2.33 -5.40 11.03
CA LEU A 84 -1.56 -6.36 11.83
C LEU A 84 -0.97 -7.51 10.99
N VAL A 85 -1.50 -7.76 9.79
CA VAL A 85 -1.01 -8.87 8.95
C VAL A 85 -0.50 -8.36 7.61
N ILE A 86 -1.32 -7.64 6.85
CA ILE A 86 -0.97 -7.25 5.47
C ILE A 86 0.19 -6.23 5.49
N ALA A 87 0.08 -5.16 6.28
CA ALA A 87 1.11 -4.13 6.34
C ALA A 87 2.47 -4.67 6.86
N PRO A 88 2.55 -5.43 7.97
CA PRO A 88 3.82 -5.99 8.43
C PRO A 88 4.44 -6.97 7.45
N LEU A 89 3.62 -7.78 6.77
CA LEU A 89 4.09 -8.70 5.73
C LEU A 89 4.71 -7.93 4.56
N TRP A 90 4.06 -6.87 4.09
CA TRP A 90 4.59 -6.01 3.03
C TRP A 90 5.88 -5.29 3.43
N ILE A 91 5.95 -4.80 4.67
CA ILE A 91 7.17 -4.19 5.23
C ILE A 91 8.30 -5.23 5.26
N GLY A 92 8.01 -6.45 5.72
CA GLY A 92 8.96 -7.57 5.76
C GLY A 92 9.48 -7.94 4.37
N LEU A 93 8.59 -8.03 3.36
CA LEU A 93 8.98 -8.29 1.97
C LEU A 93 9.79 -7.13 1.38
N GLY A 94 9.42 -5.89 1.68
CA GLY A 94 10.18 -4.69 1.29
C GLY A 94 11.58 -4.69 1.88
N TRP A 95 11.71 -5.01 3.17
CA TRP A 95 12.98 -5.15 3.85
C TRP A 95 13.83 -6.29 3.26
N LEU A 96 13.23 -7.47 3.04
CA LEU A 96 13.90 -8.63 2.49
C LEU A 96 14.39 -8.36 1.05
N SER A 97 13.55 -7.75 0.22
CA SER A 97 13.94 -7.34 -1.14
C SER A 97 15.02 -6.27 -1.12
N ALA A 98 15.01 -5.35 -0.16
CA ALA A 98 16.08 -4.37 -0.01
C ALA A 98 17.41 -5.02 0.38
N ARG A 99 17.38 -6.08 1.18
CA ARG A 99 18.56 -6.82 1.66
C ARG A 99 19.14 -7.79 0.62
N LEU A 100 18.27 -8.48 -0.12
CA LEU A 100 18.67 -9.57 -1.03
C LEU A 100 18.83 -9.14 -2.49
N LEU A 101 18.06 -8.15 -2.95
CA LEU A 101 18.00 -7.79 -4.37
C LEU A 101 18.76 -6.49 -4.68
N PRO A 102 19.48 -6.45 -5.83
CA PRO A 102 20.01 -5.21 -6.39
C PRO A 102 18.88 -4.19 -6.64
N ARG A 103 19.19 -2.89 -6.55
CA ARG A 103 18.20 -1.81 -6.76
C ARG A 103 17.39 -1.97 -8.06
N ALA A 104 18.04 -2.38 -9.14
CA ALA A 104 17.41 -2.59 -10.45
C ALA A 104 16.36 -3.72 -10.45
N ALA A 105 16.46 -4.72 -9.57
CA ALA A 105 15.55 -5.86 -9.50
C ALA A 105 14.31 -5.63 -8.61
N ARG A 106 14.35 -4.62 -7.73
CA ARG A 106 13.30 -4.41 -6.71
C ARG A 106 11.90 -4.14 -7.28
N PRO A 107 11.72 -3.29 -8.32
CA PRO A 107 10.39 -3.02 -8.86
C PRO A 107 9.71 -4.29 -9.38
N ALA A 108 10.46 -5.12 -10.09
CA ALA A 108 9.94 -6.38 -10.62
C ALA A 108 9.46 -7.31 -9.50
N ALA A 109 10.24 -7.45 -8.43
CA ALA A 109 9.88 -8.28 -7.28
C ALA A 109 8.62 -7.77 -6.56
N VAL A 110 8.50 -6.45 -6.37
CA VAL A 110 7.31 -5.83 -5.74
C VAL A 110 6.07 -6.09 -6.58
N VAL A 111 6.14 -5.89 -7.90
CA VAL A 111 5.01 -6.16 -8.81
C VAL A 111 4.64 -7.64 -8.80
N GLY A 112 5.63 -8.53 -8.88
CA GLY A 112 5.41 -9.99 -8.83
C GLY A 112 4.71 -10.43 -7.54
N ALA A 113 5.17 -9.93 -6.40
CA ALA A 113 4.54 -10.19 -5.10
C ALA A 113 3.12 -9.61 -5.01
N ALA A 114 2.90 -8.38 -5.50
CA ALA A 114 1.59 -7.73 -5.48
C ALA A 114 0.55 -8.51 -6.29
N VAL A 115 0.89 -8.84 -7.54
CA VAL A 115 0.00 -9.58 -8.44
C VAL A 115 -0.28 -10.97 -7.87
N SER A 116 0.74 -11.67 -7.38
CA SER A 116 0.58 -12.99 -6.76
C SER A 116 -0.31 -12.93 -5.51
N GLY A 117 -0.14 -11.90 -4.66
CA GLY A 117 -0.96 -11.68 -3.48
C GLY A 117 -2.42 -11.42 -3.82
N VAL A 118 -2.70 -10.60 -4.83
CA VAL A 118 -4.07 -10.33 -5.31
C VAL A 118 -4.70 -11.60 -5.87
N LEU A 119 -3.98 -12.35 -6.71
CA LEU A 119 -4.46 -13.64 -7.23
C LEU A 119 -4.80 -14.61 -6.10
N ALA A 120 -3.93 -14.70 -5.09
CA ALA A 120 -4.16 -15.55 -3.93
C ALA A 120 -5.42 -15.11 -3.16
N LEU A 121 -5.58 -13.82 -2.86
CA LEU A 121 -6.75 -13.31 -2.14
C LEU A 121 -8.06 -13.57 -2.88
N VAL A 122 -8.09 -13.37 -4.20
CA VAL A 122 -9.28 -13.62 -5.03
C VAL A 122 -9.58 -15.12 -5.14
N ALA A 123 -8.55 -15.95 -5.26
CA ALA A 123 -8.71 -17.40 -5.38
C ALA A 123 -8.99 -18.10 -4.05
N LEU A 124 -8.60 -17.49 -2.92
CA LEU A 124 -8.66 -18.07 -1.58
C LEU A 124 -10.01 -18.72 -1.21
N PRO A 125 -11.19 -18.08 -1.39
CA PRO A 125 -12.46 -18.72 -1.04
C PRO A 125 -12.71 -20.02 -1.83
N PHE A 126 -12.31 -20.06 -3.10
CA PHE A 126 -12.46 -21.24 -3.96
C PHE A 126 -11.50 -22.35 -3.57
N VAL A 127 -10.26 -22.01 -3.22
CA VAL A 127 -9.27 -22.97 -2.71
C VAL A 127 -9.73 -23.57 -1.38
N LEU A 128 -10.38 -22.76 -0.52
CA LEU A 128 -10.97 -23.22 0.73
C LEU A 128 -12.30 -23.98 0.55
N GLY A 129 -12.76 -24.18 -0.69
CA GLY A 129 -14.01 -24.89 -0.99
C GLY A 129 -15.27 -24.16 -0.50
N LYS A 130 -15.20 -22.84 -0.23
CA LYS A 130 -16.37 -22.08 0.17
C LYS A 130 -17.37 -22.03 -0.99
N GLY A 131 -18.59 -22.52 -0.74
CA GLY A 131 -19.63 -22.64 -1.76
C GLY A 131 -19.62 -23.97 -2.52
N TYR A 132 -18.79 -24.94 -2.11
CA TYR A 132 -18.91 -26.32 -2.59
C TYR A 132 -20.19 -26.95 -2.07
N ASP A 133 -20.98 -27.52 -2.99
CA ASP A 133 -22.19 -28.28 -2.68
C ASP A 133 -22.03 -29.72 -3.19
N PRO A 134 -21.98 -30.73 -2.30
CA PRO A 134 -21.91 -32.14 -2.69
C PRO A 134 -23.07 -32.59 -3.58
N ALA A 135 -24.23 -31.93 -3.49
CA ALA A 135 -25.40 -32.21 -4.31
C ALA A 135 -25.28 -31.64 -5.74
N ASN A 136 -24.33 -30.73 -5.99
CA ASN A 136 -24.04 -30.18 -7.30
C ASN A 136 -22.53 -30.17 -7.59
N PRO A 137 -21.95 -31.33 -7.97
CA PRO A 137 -20.52 -31.45 -8.24
C PRO A 137 -20.02 -30.62 -9.44
N SER A 138 -20.92 -30.01 -10.21
CA SER A 138 -20.55 -29.04 -11.25
C SER A 138 -20.24 -27.64 -10.69
N PHE A 139 -20.61 -27.37 -9.44
CA PHE A 139 -20.18 -26.21 -8.69
C PHE A 139 -18.77 -26.48 -8.16
N LEU A 140 -17.78 -25.79 -8.72
CA LEU A 140 -16.35 -25.90 -8.35
C LEU A 140 -15.63 -27.19 -8.83
N PRO A 141 -15.72 -27.57 -10.12
CA PRO A 141 -15.19 -28.85 -10.62
C PRO A 141 -13.66 -28.87 -10.78
N ARG A 142 -13.01 -27.70 -10.66
CA ARG A 142 -11.59 -27.51 -10.95
C ARG A 142 -10.80 -27.45 -9.65
N ASP A 143 -9.60 -28.03 -9.66
CA ASP A 143 -8.62 -27.78 -8.60
C ASP A 143 -8.11 -26.33 -8.69
N TYR A 144 -8.75 -25.45 -7.93
CA TYR A 144 -8.38 -24.04 -7.81
C TYR A 144 -7.02 -23.86 -7.13
N GLY A 145 -6.61 -24.80 -6.26
CA GLY A 145 -5.30 -24.78 -5.61
C GLY A 145 -4.19 -24.97 -6.61
N GLN A 146 -4.29 -26.00 -7.46
CA GLN A 146 -3.33 -26.26 -8.53
C GLN A 146 -3.31 -25.11 -9.54
N THR A 147 -4.48 -24.60 -9.92
CA THR A 147 -4.57 -23.48 -10.88
C THR A 147 -3.93 -22.21 -10.33
N LEU A 148 -4.19 -21.88 -9.06
CA LEU A 148 -3.57 -20.74 -8.39
C LEU A 148 -2.05 -20.91 -8.30
N LEU A 149 -1.57 -22.10 -7.93
CA LEU A 149 -0.13 -22.39 -7.85
C LEU A 149 0.55 -22.12 -9.20
N VAL A 150 -0.01 -22.65 -10.29
CA VAL A 150 0.53 -22.44 -11.64
C VAL A 150 0.56 -20.95 -11.99
N LEU A 151 -0.51 -20.20 -11.73
CA LEU A 151 -0.55 -18.76 -12.02
C LEU A 151 0.50 -17.98 -11.23
N VAL A 152 0.63 -18.26 -9.93
CA VAL A 152 1.63 -17.61 -9.06
C VAL A 152 3.04 -17.94 -9.55
N VAL A 153 3.33 -19.20 -9.89
CA VAL A 153 4.63 -19.60 -10.44
C VAL A 153 4.94 -18.86 -11.74
N VAL A 154 3.98 -18.75 -12.65
CA VAL A 154 4.15 -18.02 -13.92
C VAL A 154 4.44 -16.54 -13.68
N VAL A 155 3.67 -15.89 -12.78
CA VAL A 155 3.86 -14.48 -12.43
C VAL A 155 5.23 -14.24 -11.80
N LEU A 156 5.64 -15.08 -10.86
CA LEU A 156 6.95 -14.98 -10.21
C LEU A 156 8.10 -15.26 -11.19
N ALA A 157 7.94 -16.21 -12.11
CA ALA A 157 8.92 -16.47 -13.16
C ALA A 157 9.06 -15.26 -14.10
N ALA A 158 7.95 -14.66 -14.55
CA ALA A 158 7.98 -13.46 -15.37
C ALA A 158 8.65 -12.27 -14.64
N SER A 159 8.33 -12.09 -13.35
CA SER A 159 8.96 -11.10 -12.48
C SER A 159 10.48 -11.35 -12.33
N ALA A 160 10.90 -12.60 -12.16
CA ALA A 160 12.31 -12.97 -12.05
C ALA A 160 13.08 -12.70 -13.35
N VAL A 161 12.48 -13.02 -14.51
CA VAL A 161 13.06 -12.70 -15.83
C VAL A 161 13.21 -11.18 -15.98
N TRP A 162 12.18 -10.41 -15.64
CA TRP A 162 12.25 -8.95 -15.68
C TRP A 162 13.34 -8.41 -14.76
N ALA A 163 13.43 -8.90 -13.52
CA ALA A 163 14.47 -8.54 -12.57
C ALA A 163 15.87 -8.83 -13.12
N ALA A 164 16.09 -10.02 -13.70
CA ALA A 164 17.35 -10.41 -14.30
C ALA A 164 17.73 -9.48 -15.47
N VAL A 165 16.79 -9.19 -16.37
CA VAL A 165 17.00 -8.26 -17.49
C VAL A 165 17.35 -6.86 -16.98
N ALA A 166 16.66 -6.36 -15.95
CA ALA A 166 16.93 -5.05 -15.37
C ALA A 166 18.35 -4.96 -14.78
N VAL A 167 18.78 -5.99 -14.04
CA VAL A 167 20.15 -6.07 -13.48
C VAL A 167 21.21 -6.15 -14.57
N LEU A 168 20.97 -6.96 -15.62
CA LEU A 168 21.89 -7.06 -16.75
C LEU A 168 22.03 -5.74 -17.51
N ARG A 169 20.94 -4.99 -17.69
CA ARG A 169 20.96 -3.67 -18.34
C ARG A 169 21.70 -2.63 -17.50
N ASP A 170 21.54 -2.66 -16.18
CA ASP A 170 22.22 -1.75 -15.26
C ASP A 170 23.73 -1.95 -15.31
N ARG A 171 24.20 -3.21 -15.27
CA ARG A 171 25.63 -3.55 -15.37
C ARG A 171 26.27 -3.09 -16.68
N ARG A 172 25.53 -3.16 -17.81
CA ARG A 172 26.02 -2.71 -19.12
C ARG A 172 26.19 -1.19 -19.17
N ARG A 173 25.36 -0.43 -18.45
CA ARG A 173 25.47 1.04 -18.39
C ARG A 173 26.68 1.49 -17.58
N THR A 174 26.99 0.78 -16.50
CA THR A 174 28.16 1.08 -15.65
C THR A 174 29.48 0.61 -16.25
N GLY A 175 29.45 -0.34 -17.20
CA GLY A 175 30.65 -0.94 -17.80
C GLY A 175 31.11 -0.30 -19.12
N SER A 176 30.46 0.77 -19.59
CA SER A 176 30.90 1.52 -20.77
C SER A 176 31.93 2.57 -20.33
N PRO A 177 33.22 2.42 -20.69
CA PRO A 177 34.21 3.47 -20.46
C PRO A 177 33.84 4.70 -21.31
N ALA A 178 33.93 5.89 -20.72
CA ALA A 178 33.92 7.15 -21.45
C ALA A 178 35.25 7.36 -22.19
#